data_AF-V9QCA0-F1
#
_entry.id   AF-V9QCA0-F1
#
_cell.length_a   1.000
_cell.length_b   1.000
_cell.length_c   1.000
_cell.angle_alpha   90.00
_cell.angle_beta   90.00
_cell.angle_gamma   90.00
#
_symmetry.space_group_name_H-M   'P 1'
#
loop_
_entity.id
_entity.type
_entity.pdbx_description
1 polymer ?
#
loop_
_entity_poly.entity_id
_entity_poly.type
_entity_poly.pdbx_seq_one_letter_code
_entity_poly.pdbx_strand_id
1 'polypeptide(L)'
;EMEQLIELANYQVLSQQQKSRAFYRIQATRLMTGAGNILKRHAADQARKAVSMHEVNNEAIENDPISKVYFEQSTYQCLENCGTVALTIVRRGGDLTNTVFVDFRTEDGSANAGSDYEFTEGTVVFKPGETQKEIRVGIIDDDIFEEDENFLVHLSNVRAN
;
A
#
# COMPACT_ATOMS: atom_id res chain seq x y z
N GLU A 1 15.57 16.67 7.59
CA GLU A 1 14.32 17.22 8.17
C GLU A 1 13.17 16.22 8.13
N MET A 2 12.90 15.57 6.98
CA MET A 2 11.82 14.58 6.82
C MET A 2 11.97 13.32 7.70
N GLU A 3 13.17 12.74 7.82
CA GLU A 3 13.40 11.55 8.67
C GLU A 3 13.04 11.80 10.15
N GLN A 4 13.41 12.98 10.67
CA GLN A 4 13.12 13.36 12.06
C GLN A 4 11.61 13.53 12.29
N LEU A 5 10.87 14.07 11.31
CA LEU A 5 9.41 14.19 11.37
C LEU A 5 8.74 12.81 11.36
N ILE A 6 9.22 11.88 10.53
CA ILE A 6 8.73 10.50 10.47
C ILE A 6 9.03 9.77 11.79
N GLU A 7 10.24 9.91 12.34
CA GLU A 7 10.61 9.33 13.63
C GLU A 7 9.69 9.84 14.76
N LEU A 8 9.44 11.15 14.83
CA LEU A 8 8.57 11.75 15.84
C LEU A 8 7.12 11.27 15.71
N ALA A 9 6.59 11.20 14.49
CA ALA A 9 5.25 10.70 14.23
C ALA A 9 5.11 9.22 14.64
N ASN A 10 6.04 8.37 14.21
CA ASN A 10 6.06 6.95 14.56
C ASN A 10 6.19 6.74 16.07
N TYR A 11 7.05 7.51 16.74
CA TYR A 11 7.21 7.45 18.18
C TYR A 11 5.92 7.84 18.91
N GLN A 12 5.25 8.90 18.45
CA GLN A 12 4.01 9.37 19.05
C GLN A 12 2.90 8.32 18.96
N VAL A 13 2.69 7.72 17.78
CA VAL A 13 1.74 6.62 17.58
C VAL A 13 2.05 5.45 18.51
N LEU A 14 3.32 5.03 18.54
CA LEU A 14 3.76 3.94 19.41
C LEU A 14 3.57 4.26 20.90
N SER A 15 3.74 5.52 21.32
CA SER A 15 3.58 5.92 22.72
C SER A 15 2.13 5.90 23.21
N GLN A 16 1.17 6.14 22.31
CA GLN A 16 -0.25 6.24 22.65
C GLN A 16 -0.94 4.87 22.73
N GLN A 17 -0.36 3.84 22.14
CA GLN A 17 -0.88 2.47 22.19
C GLN A 17 -0.76 1.85 23.59
N GLN A 18 -1.74 1.03 23.95
CA GLN A 18 -1.71 0.24 25.19
C GLN A 18 -0.50 -0.71 25.19
N LYS A 19 0.25 -0.75 26.30
CA LYS A 19 1.47 -1.58 26.45
C LYS A 19 1.28 -2.67 27.50
N SER A 20 1.91 -3.82 27.25
CA SER A 20 1.91 -4.95 28.18
C SER A 20 2.81 -4.68 29.40
N ARG A 21 2.56 -5.38 30.52
CA ARG A 21 3.44 -5.30 31.71
C ARG A 21 4.88 -5.73 31.40
N ALA A 22 5.06 -6.69 30.49
CA ALA A 22 6.37 -7.14 30.06
C ALA A 22 7.15 -6.02 29.37
N PHE A 23 6.49 -5.22 28.52
CA PHE A 23 7.10 -4.07 27.86
C PHE A 23 7.71 -3.08 28.88
N TYR A 24 6.96 -2.69 29.92
CA TYR A 24 7.45 -1.76 30.94
C TYR A 24 8.64 -2.32 31.74
N ARG A 25 8.64 -3.62 32.04
CA ARG A 25 9.78 -4.28 32.71
C ARG A 25 11.04 -4.20 31.86
N ILE A 26 10.94 -4.56 30.59
CA ILE A 26 12.07 -4.54 29.65
C ILE A 26 12.55 -3.09 29.43
N GLN A 27 11.62 -2.14 29.30
CA GLN A 27 11.92 -0.72 29.14
C GLN A 27 12.69 -0.15 30.34
N ALA A 28 12.26 -0.48 31.57
CA ALA A 28 12.96 -0.07 32.78
C ALA A 28 14.39 -0.63 32.82
N THR A 29 14.57 -1.94 32.59
CA THR A 29 15.91 -2.56 32.55
C THR A 29 16.82 -1.89 31.52
N ARG A 30 16.31 -1.61 30.32
CA ARG A 30 17.12 -0.96 29.26
C ARG A 30 17.51 0.48 29.59
N LEU A 31 16.66 1.22 30.30
CA LEU A 31 17.04 2.55 30.79
C LEU A 31 18.13 2.45 31.86
N MET A 32 18.02 1.48 32.76
CA MET A 32 19.02 1.25 33.82
C MET A 32 20.38 0.77 33.28
N THR A 33 20.38 0.00 32.19
CA THR A 33 21.60 -0.53 31.57
C THR A 33 22.16 0.36 30.44
N GLY A 34 21.60 1.55 30.22
CA GLY A 34 22.06 2.48 29.19
C GLY A 34 21.67 2.11 27.75
N ALA A 35 20.84 1.08 27.57
CA ALA A 35 20.33 0.67 26.26
C ALA A 35 19.21 1.60 25.73
N GLY A 36 18.73 2.57 26.52
CA GLY A 36 17.80 3.60 26.05
C GLY A 36 16.38 3.11 25.78
N ASN A 37 15.55 3.98 25.18
CA ASN A 37 14.12 3.74 25.00
C ASN A 37 13.81 2.83 23.79
N ILE A 38 13.05 1.76 24.02
CA ILE A 38 12.65 0.76 23.01
C ILE A 38 11.85 1.43 21.89
N LEU A 39 10.89 2.29 22.23
CA LEU A 39 10.02 2.91 21.23
C LEU A 39 10.79 3.91 20.37
N LYS A 40 11.73 4.65 20.97
CA LYS A 40 12.55 5.61 20.23
C LYS A 40 13.47 4.90 19.23
N ARG A 41 14.08 3.79 19.66
CA ARG A 41 14.89 2.96 18.77
C ARG A 41 14.05 2.38 17.62
N HIS A 42 12.89 1.81 17.93
CA HIS A 42 11.99 1.25 16.92
C HIS A 42 11.49 2.31 15.94
N ALA A 43 11.11 3.50 16.43
CA ALA A 43 10.69 4.62 15.60
C ALA A 43 11.81 5.10 14.67
N ALA A 44 13.06 5.18 15.16
CA ALA A 44 14.22 5.54 14.35
C ALA A 44 14.54 4.47 13.29
N ASP A 45 14.48 3.18 13.65
CA ASP A 45 14.70 2.07 12.72
C ASP A 45 13.62 2.05 11.62
N GLN A 46 12.36 2.34 11.99
CA GLN A 46 11.25 2.44 11.07
C GLN A 46 11.35 3.68 10.17
N ALA A 47 11.79 4.82 10.71
CA ALA A 47 12.03 6.03 9.92
C ALA A 47 13.16 5.81 8.89
N ARG A 48 14.26 5.17 9.29
CA ARG A 48 15.36 4.82 8.37
C ARG A 48 14.92 3.87 7.25
N LYS A 49 14.11 2.86 7.57
CA LYS A 49 13.53 1.96 6.56
C LYS A 49 12.56 2.69 5.64
N ALA A 50 11.71 3.55 6.18
CA ALA A 50 10.79 4.36 5.38
C ALA A 50 11.55 5.29 4.42
N VAL A 51 12.64 5.92 4.87
CA VAL A 51 13.52 6.76 4.03
C VAL A 51 14.26 5.90 3.00
N SER A 52 14.80 4.75 3.38
CA SER A 52 15.46 3.83 2.44
C SER A 52 14.50 3.26 1.38
N MET A 53 13.23 3.02 1.72
CA MET A 53 12.17 2.67 0.77
C MET A 53 11.70 3.88 -0.07
N HIS A 54 11.92 5.10 0.41
CA HIS A 54 11.65 6.34 -0.33
C HIS A 54 12.78 6.66 -1.32
N GLU A 55 14.03 6.28 -1.03
CA GLU A 55 15.18 6.44 -1.92
C GLU A 55 15.11 5.52 -3.16
N VAL A 56 14.40 4.38 -3.09
CA VAL A 56 14.14 3.55 -4.28
C VAL A 56 12.96 4.03 -5.14
N ASN A 57 12.31 5.16 -4.83
CA ASN A 57 11.16 5.62 -5.63
C ASN A 57 11.03 7.14 -5.83
N ASN A 58 12.15 7.88 -5.82
CA ASN A 58 12.13 9.34 -6.08
C ASN A 58 13.10 9.83 -7.16
N GLU A 59 13.75 8.94 -7.91
CA GLU A 59 14.17 9.30 -9.27
C GLU A 59 13.04 8.98 -10.24
N ALA A 60 11.89 9.62 -10.03
CA ALA A 60 10.99 9.87 -11.14
C ALA A 60 11.74 10.82 -12.06
N ILE A 61 12.37 10.25 -13.09
CA ILE A 61 12.84 10.98 -14.26
C ILE A 61 11.60 11.75 -14.75
N GLU A 62 11.47 13.03 -14.43
CA GLU A 62 10.42 13.92 -14.94
C GLU A 62 10.43 13.99 -16.49
N ASN A 63 11.44 13.37 -17.13
CA ASN A 63 11.61 13.22 -18.57
C ASN A 63 11.67 11.75 -19.04
N ASP A 64 11.05 10.78 -18.33
CA ASP A 64 10.90 9.45 -18.94
C ASP A 64 9.94 9.56 -20.14
N PRO A 65 10.37 9.30 -21.38
CA PRO A 65 9.49 9.42 -22.54
C PRO A 65 8.42 8.32 -22.60
N ILE A 66 8.51 7.29 -21.74
CA ILE A 66 7.60 6.15 -21.73
C ILE A 66 6.57 6.31 -20.61
N SER A 67 5.29 6.24 -20.95
CA SER A 67 4.22 6.14 -19.95
C SER A 67 4.23 4.76 -19.29
N LYS A 68 4.41 4.75 -17.98
CA LYS A 68 4.30 3.58 -17.11
C LYS A 68 2.98 3.61 -16.36
N VAL A 69 2.36 2.44 -16.22
CA VAL A 69 1.10 2.25 -15.49
C VAL A 69 1.29 1.14 -14.48
N TYR A 70 0.97 1.39 -13.22
CA TYR A 70 1.19 0.46 -12.10
C TYR A 70 0.24 0.77 -10.94
N PHE A 71 0.02 -0.17 -10.02
CA PHE A 71 -0.72 0.09 -8.79
C PHE A 71 0.07 1.00 -7.85
N GLU A 72 -0.62 1.90 -7.16
CA GLU A 72 -0.01 2.78 -6.15
C GLU A 72 0.66 1.98 -5.03
N GLN A 73 0.05 0.85 -4.64
CA GLN A 73 0.55 -0.07 -3.63
C GLN A 73 0.62 -1.49 -4.21
N SER A 74 1.59 -2.28 -3.77
CA SER A 74 1.71 -3.69 -4.18
C SER A 74 0.77 -4.63 -3.42
N THR A 75 0.14 -4.14 -2.35
CA THR A 75 -0.71 -4.93 -1.46
C THR A 75 -1.81 -4.05 -0.89
N TYR A 76 -3.04 -4.54 -0.94
CA TYR A 76 -4.22 -3.93 -0.34
C TYR A 76 -4.78 -4.91 0.69
N GLN A 77 -5.34 -4.40 1.78
CA GLN A 77 -5.96 -5.18 2.85
C GLN A 77 -7.32 -4.60 3.17
N CYS A 78 -8.30 -5.47 3.35
CA CYS A 78 -9.64 -5.11 3.78
C CYS A 78 -10.20 -6.24 4.66
N LEU A 79 -11.18 -5.89 5.49
CA LEU A 79 -12.02 -6.90 6.14
C LEU A 79 -13.03 -7.43 5.13
N GLU A 80 -13.49 -8.65 5.35
CA GLU A 80 -14.51 -9.32 4.55
C GLU A 80 -15.78 -8.45 4.39
N ASN A 81 -16.23 -7.85 5.49
CA ASN A 81 -17.38 -6.95 5.53
C ASN A 81 -17.17 -5.54 4.94
N CYS A 82 -16.07 -5.27 4.24
CA CYS A 82 -15.81 -3.95 3.65
C CYS A 82 -16.71 -3.63 2.44
N GLY A 83 -17.34 -4.65 1.85
CA GLY A 83 -18.18 -4.57 0.65
C GLY A 83 -17.39 -4.33 -0.64
N THR A 84 -16.46 -3.37 -0.67
CA THR A 84 -15.56 -3.15 -1.82
C THR A 84 -14.17 -2.73 -1.37
N VAL A 85 -13.14 -3.29 -2.01
CA VAL A 85 -11.77 -2.77 -1.93
C VAL A 85 -11.50 -1.83 -3.11
N ALA A 86 -10.93 -0.65 -2.83
CA ALA A 86 -10.57 0.35 -3.83
C ALA A 86 -9.07 0.27 -4.13
N LEU A 87 -8.71 0.10 -5.41
CA LEU A 87 -7.32 0.01 -5.87
C LEU A 87 -6.99 1.21 -6.76
N THR A 88 -5.94 1.93 -6.40
CA THR A 88 -5.44 3.09 -7.15
C THR A 88 -4.42 2.64 -8.19
N ILE A 89 -4.64 3.00 -9.45
CA ILE A 89 -3.72 2.81 -10.57
C ILE A 89 -3.12 4.17 -10.91
N VAL A 90 -1.79 4.21 -10.99
CA VAL A 90 -0.98 5.40 -11.26
C VAL A 90 -0.41 5.32 -12.67
N ARG A 91 -0.48 6.45 -13.38
CA ARG A 91 0.24 6.71 -14.62
C ARG A 91 1.38 7.70 -14.34
N ARG A 92 2.61 7.36 -14.78
CA ARG A 92 3.79 8.21 -14.64
C ARG A 92 4.67 8.17 -15.90
N GLY A 93 5.28 9.30 -16.24
CA GLY A 93 6.12 9.41 -17.45
C GLY A 93 5.31 9.48 -18.75
N GLY A 94 6.02 9.70 -19.86
CA GLY A 94 5.47 9.95 -21.18
C GLY A 94 4.69 11.26 -21.27
N ASP A 95 4.01 11.44 -22.40
CA ASP A 95 3.21 12.64 -22.66
C ASP A 95 1.83 12.53 -21.99
N LEU A 96 1.65 13.27 -20.90
CA LEU A 96 0.38 13.31 -20.15
C LEU A 96 -0.78 13.92 -20.95
N THR A 97 -0.54 14.53 -22.11
CA THR A 97 -1.60 15.00 -23.01
C THR A 97 -2.25 13.87 -23.81
N ASN A 98 -1.61 12.69 -23.90
CA ASN A 98 -2.18 11.53 -24.57
C ASN A 98 -3.20 10.79 -23.70
N THR A 99 -4.12 10.08 -24.35
CA THR A 99 -5.02 9.16 -23.65
C THR A 99 -4.39 7.78 -23.57
N VAL A 100 -4.34 7.21 -22.36
CA VAL A 100 -3.79 5.86 -22.11
C VAL A 100 -4.90 4.94 -21.60
N PHE A 101 -4.93 3.73 -22.13
CA PHE A 101 -5.84 2.67 -21.71
C PHE A 101 -5.02 1.53 -21.11
N VAL A 102 -5.53 0.93 -20.04
CA VAL A 102 -4.97 -0.27 -19.42
C VAL A 102 -6.12 -1.21 -19.08
N ASP A 103 -5.98 -2.48 -19.41
CA ASP A 103 -6.97 -3.48 -19.01
C ASP A 103 -6.60 -4.03 -17.64
N PHE A 104 -7.60 -4.36 -16.84
CA PHE A 104 -7.42 -5.02 -15.56
C PHE A 104 -8.32 -6.24 -15.44
N ARG A 105 -7.88 -7.23 -14.67
CA ARG A 105 -8.63 -8.46 -14.40
C ARG A 105 -8.23 -9.07 -13.07
N THR A 106 -9.20 -9.54 -12.30
CA THR A 106 -8.98 -10.33 -11.07
C THR A 106 -8.58 -11.78 -11.38
N GLU A 107 -7.77 -12.39 -10.52
CA GLU A 107 -7.36 -13.79 -10.59
C GLU A 107 -7.34 -14.40 -9.18
N ASP A 108 -7.81 -15.63 -9.08
CA ASP A 108 -7.91 -16.35 -7.80
C ASP A 108 -6.53 -16.59 -7.18
N GLY A 109 -6.49 -16.51 -5.85
CA GLY A 109 -5.34 -16.91 -5.04
C GLY A 109 -5.75 -18.07 -4.12
N SER A 110 -5.81 -17.80 -2.81
CA SER A 110 -6.57 -18.68 -1.90
C SER A 110 -8.06 -18.34 -1.90
N ALA A 111 -8.39 -17.05 -2.07
CA ALA A 111 -9.74 -16.56 -2.29
C ALA A 111 -10.18 -16.82 -3.74
N ASN A 112 -11.44 -17.19 -3.90
CA ASN A 112 -12.09 -17.63 -5.13
C ASN A 112 -13.20 -16.65 -5.55
N ALA A 113 -13.22 -16.32 -6.84
CA ALA A 113 -14.27 -15.49 -7.41
C ALA A 113 -15.67 -16.13 -7.26
N GLY A 114 -16.64 -15.34 -6.80
CA GLY A 114 -18.03 -15.74 -6.57
C GLY A 114 -18.28 -16.38 -5.20
N SER A 115 -17.23 -16.70 -4.44
CA SER A 115 -17.31 -17.08 -3.03
C SER A 115 -16.86 -15.90 -2.16
N ASP A 116 -15.64 -15.41 -2.40
CA ASP A 116 -14.94 -14.53 -1.44
C ASP A 116 -14.80 -13.10 -2.02
N TYR A 117 -14.82 -12.98 -3.35
CA TYR A 117 -14.82 -11.69 -4.05
C TYR A 117 -15.55 -11.77 -5.40
N GLU A 118 -15.95 -10.62 -5.96
CA GLU A 118 -16.60 -10.56 -7.27
C GLU A 118 -15.57 -10.53 -8.41
N PHE A 119 -15.69 -11.46 -9.37
CA PHE A 119 -14.87 -11.40 -10.59
C PHE A 119 -15.05 -10.05 -11.29
N THR A 120 -13.95 -9.30 -11.43
CA THR A 120 -13.97 -7.95 -11.99
C THR A 120 -12.91 -7.82 -13.07
N GLU A 121 -13.32 -7.37 -14.25
CA GLU A 121 -12.42 -7.01 -15.35
C GLU A 121 -12.92 -5.76 -16.08
N GLY A 122 -12.02 -5.08 -16.79
CA GLY A 122 -12.40 -3.93 -17.60
C GLY A 122 -11.20 -3.15 -18.12
N THR A 123 -11.49 -1.97 -18.67
CA THR A 123 -10.47 -1.03 -19.15
C THR A 123 -10.54 0.27 -18.37
N VAL A 124 -9.41 0.68 -17.82
CA VAL A 124 -9.21 2.00 -17.23
C VAL A 124 -8.69 2.96 -18.28
N VAL A 125 -9.27 4.16 -18.35
CA VAL A 125 -8.92 5.22 -19.29
C VAL A 125 -8.37 6.43 -18.55
N PHE A 126 -7.09 6.72 -18.76
CA PHE A 126 -6.43 7.95 -18.37
C PHE A 126 -6.58 8.97 -19.49
N LYS A 127 -7.50 9.93 -19.33
CA LYS A 127 -7.66 11.10 -20.20
C LYS A 127 -6.46 12.04 -20.08
N PRO A 128 -6.34 13.04 -20.97
CA PRO A 128 -5.27 14.03 -20.89
C PRO A 128 -5.19 14.68 -19.49
N GLY A 129 -4.01 14.67 -18.89
CA GLY A 129 -3.71 15.20 -17.56
C GLY A 129 -4.06 14.27 -16.38
N GLU A 130 -4.75 13.15 -16.60
CA GLU A 130 -5.08 12.21 -15.53
C GLU A 130 -3.87 11.31 -15.21
N THR A 131 -3.48 11.28 -13.93
CA THR A 131 -2.35 10.48 -13.43
C THR A 131 -2.79 9.38 -12.45
N GLN A 132 -4.04 9.40 -12.00
CA GLN A 132 -4.59 8.44 -11.04
C GLN A 132 -6.00 8.03 -11.45
N LYS A 133 -6.30 6.75 -11.29
CA LYS A 133 -7.62 6.14 -11.48
C LYS A 133 -7.88 5.12 -10.38
N GLU A 134 -9.13 5.01 -9.98
CA GLU A 134 -9.56 4.02 -9.00
C GLU A 134 -10.40 2.94 -9.69
N ILE A 135 -10.12 1.68 -9.38
CA ILE A 135 -11.01 0.54 -9.64
C ILE A 135 -11.51 -0.03 -8.32
N ARG A 136 -12.67 -0.68 -8.35
CA ARG A 136 -13.25 -1.30 -7.16
C ARG A 136 -13.55 -2.76 -7.45
N VAL A 137 -13.22 -3.62 -6.50
CA VAL A 137 -13.56 -5.06 -6.53
C VAL A 137 -14.51 -5.32 -5.37
N GLY A 138 -15.63 -5.99 -5.63
CA GLY A 138 -16.58 -6.41 -4.60
C GLY A 138 -15.97 -7.50 -3.72
N ILE A 139 -16.12 -7.36 -2.41
CA ILE A 139 -15.76 -8.39 -1.42
C ILE A 139 -17.05 -8.97 -0.89
N ILE A 140 -17.15 -10.29 -0.87
CA ILE A 140 -18.33 -11.02 -0.43
C ILE A 140 -18.14 -11.34 1.05
N ASP A 141 -19.15 -11.02 1.86
CA ASP A 141 -19.17 -11.24 3.30
C ASP A 141 -20.07 -12.44 3.59
N ASP A 142 -19.54 -13.48 4.21
CA ASP A 142 -20.30 -14.65 4.63
C ASP A 142 -20.17 -14.99 6.13
N ASP A 143 -20.89 -16.02 6.58
CA ASP A 143 -20.96 -16.40 8.01
C ASP A 143 -19.97 -17.54 8.36
N ILE A 144 -19.09 -17.92 7.45
CA ILE A 144 -18.10 -18.99 7.62
C ILE A 144 -16.83 -18.37 8.21
N PHE A 145 -16.30 -19.01 9.27
CA PHE A 145 -15.02 -18.57 9.83
C PHE A 145 -13.87 -19.17 9.03
N GLU A 146 -13.09 -18.31 8.39
CA GLU A 146 -11.97 -18.67 7.54
C GLU A 146 -10.64 -18.04 8.01
N GLU A 147 -9.52 -18.51 7.44
CA GLU A 147 -8.20 -17.90 7.63
C GLU A 147 -8.04 -16.69 6.68
N ASP A 148 -7.03 -15.85 6.89
CA ASP A 148 -6.76 -14.72 5.97
C ASP A 148 -6.46 -15.23 4.54
N GLU A 149 -7.22 -14.73 3.57
CA GLU A 149 -7.11 -15.12 2.17
C GLU A 149 -6.58 -13.99 1.25
N ASN A 150 -6.26 -14.34 -0.01
CA ASN A 150 -5.82 -13.39 -1.02
C ASN A 150 -6.29 -13.77 -2.42
N PHE A 151 -6.42 -12.75 -3.27
CA PHE A 151 -6.56 -12.83 -4.72
C PHE A 151 -5.66 -11.78 -5.38
N LEU A 152 -5.47 -11.87 -6.69
CA LEU A 152 -4.63 -10.95 -7.46
C LEU A 152 -5.48 -10.06 -8.37
N VAL A 153 -4.97 -8.86 -8.67
CA VAL A 153 -5.48 -8.00 -9.74
C VAL A 153 -4.33 -7.69 -10.68
N HIS A 154 -4.49 -8.06 -11.95
CA HIS A 154 -3.46 -7.88 -12.97
C HIS A 154 -3.77 -6.67 -13.85
N LEU A 155 -2.74 -5.91 -14.20
CA LEU A 155 -2.79 -4.90 -15.26
C LEU A 155 -2.18 -5.48 -16.53
N SER A 156 -2.83 -5.27 -17.67
CA SER A 156 -2.37 -5.79 -18.95
C SER A 156 -2.77 -4.87 -20.11
N ASN A 157 -2.28 -5.18 -21.31
CA ASN A 157 -2.69 -4.54 -22.57
C ASN A 157 -2.67 -2.99 -22.53
N VAL A 158 -1.58 -2.43 -22.01
CA VAL A 158 -1.35 -0.97 -22.00
C VAL A 158 -1.25 -0.47 -23.43
N ARG A 159 -2.08 0.52 -23.77
CA ARG A 159 -2.15 1.12 -25.11
C ARG A 159 -2.38 2.63 -25.02
N ALA A 160 -1.87 3.38 -25.98
CA ALA A 160 -2.02 4.84 -26.04
C ALA A 160 -2.52 5.26 -27.42
N ASN A 161 -3.31 6.33 -27.47
CA ASN A 161 -3.68 7.04 -28.70
C ASN A 161 -2.83 8.29 -28.88
#